data_AF-A0A7C2FLU1-F1
#
_entry.id   AF-A0A7C2FLU1-F1
#
_cell.length_a   1.000
_cell.length_b   1.000
_cell.length_c   1.000
_cell.angle_alpha   90.00
_cell.angle_beta   90.00
_cell.angle_gamma   90.00
#
_symmetry.space_group_name_H-M   'P 1'
#
loop_
_entity.id
_entity.type
_entity.pdbx_description
1 polymer ?
#
loop_
_entity_poly.entity_id
_entity_poly.type
_entity_poly.pdbx_seq_one_letter_code
_entity_poly.pdbx_strand_id
1 'polypeptide(L)'
;GVEGDSASSAELYALLSAIGEIPLSQYLAVTGSVNQHGQVQAIGGVNEKIEGFFDVCKARSLTGSQGVLIPASNVKHLMLRQDVVEAAAQGKFHIYPIETVDQGMELLTGMEAGQRDEEGKYPEGTVNQRVESNLGQMADKLAAFSARAKEGES
;
A
#
# COMPACT_ATOMS: atom_id res chain seq x y z
N GLY A 1 -10.28 21.11 4.76
CA GLY A 1 -8.99 20.40 4.76
C GLY A 1 -9.25 18.92 4.62
N VAL A 2 -8.27 18.14 4.18
CA VAL A 2 -8.26 16.70 4.41
C VAL A 2 -7.68 16.53 5.81
N GLU A 3 -8.53 16.25 6.80
CA GLU A 3 -8.11 16.02 8.19
C GLU A 3 -8.12 14.51 8.48
N GLY A 4 -7.08 14.02 9.15
CA GLY A 4 -6.97 12.64 9.62
C GLY A 4 -5.77 11.88 9.04
N ASP A 5 -5.29 10.91 9.80
CA ASP A 5 -4.14 10.05 9.51
C ASP A 5 -4.50 8.82 8.65
N SER A 6 -5.78 8.65 8.33
CA SER A 6 -6.31 7.45 7.69
C SER A 6 -5.86 7.19 6.24
N ALA A 7 -5.14 8.14 5.63
CA ALA A 7 -4.53 8.01 4.30
C ALA A 7 -3.03 7.68 4.34
N SER A 8 -2.40 7.70 5.52
CA SER A 8 -0.94 7.57 5.65
C SER A 8 -0.40 6.23 5.14
N SER A 9 -1.17 5.13 5.23
CA SER A 9 -0.81 3.86 4.58
C SER A 9 -0.78 3.98 3.06
N ALA A 10 -1.78 4.63 2.44
CA ALA A 10 -1.85 4.83 1.00
C ALA A 10 -0.71 5.72 0.49
N GLU A 11 -0.37 6.77 1.23
CA GLU A 11 0.78 7.64 0.94
C GLU A 11 2.09 6.85 0.96
N LEU A 12 2.27 6.01 1.98
CA LEU A 12 3.46 5.16 2.10
C LEU A 12 3.55 4.15 0.95
N TYR A 13 2.44 3.51 0.55
CA TYR A 13 2.44 2.60 -0.60
C TYR A 13 2.83 3.31 -1.90
N ALA A 14 2.30 4.50 -2.14
CA ALA A 14 2.66 5.30 -3.31
C ALA A 14 4.16 5.66 -3.32
N LEU A 15 4.72 6.01 -2.15
CA LEU A 15 6.14 6.31 -2.01
C LEU A 15 7.01 5.08 -2.26
N LEU A 16 6.70 3.94 -1.64
CA LEU A 16 7.44 2.69 -1.83
C LEU A 16 7.37 2.20 -3.28
N SER A 17 6.20 2.30 -3.91
CA SER A 17 6.00 2.02 -5.33
C SER A 17 6.88 2.90 -6.22
N ALA A 18 6.90 4.21 -5.97
CA ALA A 18 7.69 5.15 -6.75
C ALA A 18 9.20 4.89 -6.60
N ILE A 19 9.66 4.58 -5.39
CA ILE A 19 11.07 4.26 -5.12
C ILE A 19 11.46 2.92 -5.76
N GLY A 20 10.65 1.88 -5.54
CA GLY A 20 10.91 0.53 -6.06
C GLY A 20 10.62 0.37 -7.55
N GLU A 21 10.05 1.38 -8.20
CA GLU A 21 9.52 1.33 -9.57
C GLU A 21 8.56 0.15 -9.78
N ILE A 22 7.69 -0.10 -8.79
CA ILE A 22 6.75 -1.23 -8.77
C ILE A 22 5.33 -0.73 -9.01
N PRO A 23 4.60 -1.23 -10.02
CA PRO A 23 3.22 -0.82 -10.26
C PRO A 23 2.29 -1.29 -9.14
N LEU A 24 1.34 -0.44 -8.75
CA LEU A 24 0.28 -0.78 -7.80
C LEU A 24 -1.03 -1.07 -8.53
N SER A 25 -1.70 -2.16 -8.14
CA SER A 25 -3.04 -2.50 -8.59
C SER A 25 -4.03 -1.39 -8.27
N GLN A 26 -4.73 -0.90 -9.31
CA GLN A 26 -5.78 0.12 -9.16
C GLN A 26 -7.17 -0.48 -8.91
N TYR A 27 -7.27 -1.82 -8.83
CA TYR A 27 -8.51 -2.48 -8.44
C TYR A 27 -8.76 -2.42 -6.93
N LEU A 28 -7.74 -2.10 -6.15
CA LEU A 28 -7.79 -2.10 -4.70
C LEU A 28 -7.74 -0.66 -4.17
N ALA A 29 -8.75 -0.29 -3.38
CA ALA A 29 -8.65 0.90 -2.53
C ALA A 29 -7.96 0.57 -1.21
N VAL A 30 -7.44 1.60 -0.56
CA VAL A 30 -6.71 1.47 0.70
C VAL A 30 -7.24 2.50 1.69
N THR A 31 -7.45 2.08 2.93
CA THR A 31 -7.59 3.00 4.07
C THR A 31 -6.87 2.42 5.27
N GLY A 32 -6.26 3.29 6.08
CA GLY A 32 -5.54 2.88 7.27
C GLY A 32 -4.52 3.93 7.68
N SER A 33 -4.39 4.14 8.99
CA SER A 33 -3.25 4.88 9.53
C SER A 33 -2.04 3.95 9.63
N VAL A 34 -0.83 4.49 9.71
CA VAL A 34 0.39 3.70 9.89
C VAL A 34 1.30 4.33 10.94
N ASN A 35 1.88 3.51 11.81
CA ASN A 35 2.88 3.97 12.77
C ASN A 35 4.32 3.78 12.23
N GLN A 36 5.31 4.26 12.99
CA GLN A 36 6.73 4.20 12.60
C GLN A 36 7.30 2.77 12.48
N HIS A 37 6.59 1.76 13.02
CA HIS A 37 6.97 0.35 12.91
C HIS A 37 6.30 -0.33 11.71
N GLY A 38 5.59 0.41 10.85
CA GLY A 38 4.89 -0.13 9.70
C GLY A 38 3.61 -0.89 10.05
N GLN A 39 3.06 -0.71 11.25
CA GLN A 39 1.80 -1.34 11.66
C GLN A 39 0.62 -0.49 11.20
N VAL A 40 -0.38 -1.14 10.60
CA VAL A 40 -1.61 -0.50 10.14
C VAL A 40 -2.57 -0.35 11.32
N GLN A 41 -3.08 0.87 11.50
CA GLN A 41 -3.87 1.26 12.66
C GLN A 41 -5.31 1.60 12.27
N ALA A 42 -6.19 1.42 13.26
CA ALA A 42 -7.63 1.64 13.10
C ALA A 42 -7.95 3.06 12.65
N ILE A 43 -8.99 3.19 11.83
CA ILE A 43 -9.49 4.45 11.32
C ILE A 43 -10.98 4.59 11.60
N GLY A 44 -11.45 5.84 11.65
CA GLY A 44 -12.88 6.16 11.67
C GLY A 44 -13.50 6.05 10.26
N GLY A 45 -14.81 5.75 10.23
CA GLY A 45 -15.59 5.74 9.00
C GLY A 45 -15.24 4.59 8.04
N VAL A 46 -14.84 3.43 8.55
CA VAL A 46 -14.40 2.30 7.71
C VAL A 46 -15.51 1.78 6.79
N ASN A 47 -16.76 1.76 7.27
CA ASN A 47 -17.91 1.28 6.49
C ASN A 47 -18.18 2.21 5.31
N GLU A 48 -18.23 3.52 5.56
CA GLU A 48 -18.48 4.57 4.58
C GLU A 48 -17.41 4.57 3.48
N LYS A 49 -16.14 4.30 3.84
CA LYS A 49 -15.05 4.20 2.87
C LYS A 49 -15.14 2.96 2.00
N ILE A 50 -15.46 1.80 2.60
CA ILE A 50 -15.65 0.55 1.85
C ILE A 50 -16.81 0.71 0.87
N GLU A 51 -17.96 1.19 1.37
CA GLU A 51 -19.18 1.38 0.59
C GLU A 51 -19.01 2.42 -0.51
N GLY A 52 -18.30 3.52 -0.21
CA GLY A 52 -18.00 4.54 -1.22
C GLY A 52 -17.17 4.00 -2.38
N PHE A 53 -16.13 3.20 -2.11
CA PHE A 53 -15.36 2.56 -3.18
C PHE A 53 -16.20 1.52 -3.94
N PHE A 54 -16.96 0.69 -3.21
CA PHE A 54 -17.87 -0.27 -3.82
C PHE A 54 -18.86 0.38 -4.79
N ASP A 55 -19.47 1.52 -4.41
CA ASP A 55 -20.42 2.24 -5.25
C ASP A 55 -19.77 2.74 -6.55
N VAL A 56 -18.52 3.22 -6.47
CA VAL A 56 -17.73 3.62 -7.66
C VAL A 56 -17.44 2.40 -8.55
N CYS A 57 -17.05 1.26 -7.98
CA CYS A 57 -16.80 0.04 -8.73
C CYS A 57 -18.07 -0.51 -9.38
N LYS A 58 -19.19 -0.52 -8.64
CA LYS A 58 -20.50 -0.97 -9.11
C LYS A 58 -21.01 -0.12 -10.27
N ALA A 59 -20.85 1.20 -10.19
CA ALA A 59 -21.20 2.11 -11.29
C ALA A 59 -20.38 1.85 -12.57
N ARG A 60 -19.16 1.30 -12.44
CA ARG A 60 -18.26 0.95 -13.55
C ARG A 60 -18.30 -0.54 -13.93
N SER A 61 -19.23 -1.31 -13.35
CA SER A 61 -19.32 -2.78 -13.37
C SER A 61 -18.23 -3.49 -12.56
N LEU A 62 -18.66 -4.35 -11.65
CA LEU A 62 -17.78 -5.20 -10.85
C LEU A 62 -17.17 -6.31 -11.72
N THR A 63 -15.84 -6.45 -11.70
CA THR A 63 -15.12 -7.50 -12.43
C THR A 63 -14.77 -8.69 -11.53
N GLY A 64 -14.97 -8.58 -10.22
CA GLY A 64 -14.54 -9.59 -9.25
C GLY A 64 -13.10 -9.43 -8.78
N SER A 65 -12.39 -8.37 -9.21
CA SER A 65 -11.03 -8.08 -8.75
C SER A 65 -10.99 -6.91 -7.76
N GLN A 66 -12.08 -6.16 -7.65
CA GLN A 66 -12.13 -4.95 -6.84
C GLN A 66 -12.23 -5.27 -5.35
N GLY A 67 -11.61 -4.44 -4.52
CA GLY A 67 -11.70 -4.58 -3.08
C GLY A 67 -11.05 -3.46 -2.30
N VAL A 68 -11.07 -3.58 -0.98
CA VAL A 68 -10.52 -2.56 -0.07
C VAL A 68 -9.60 -3.22 0.95
N LEU A 69 -8.39 -2.68 1.07
CA LEU A 69 -7.47 -2.97 2.18
C LEU A 69 -7.89 -2.12 3.38
N ILE A 70 -8.09 -2.77 4.53
CA ILE A 70 -8.49 -2.13 5.78
C ILE A 70 -7.61 -2.56 6.94
N PRO A 71 -7.51 -1.77 8.03
CA PRO A 71 -6.83 -2.23 9.24
C PRO A 71 -7.53 -3.47 9.80
N ALA A 72 -6.79 -4.52 10.13
CA ALA A 72 -7.35 -5.72 10.76
C ALA A 72 -8.10 -5.40 12.06
N SER A 73 -7.66 -4.38 12.79
CA SER A 73 -8.33 -3.86 13.99
C SER A 73 -9.72 -3.27 13.74
N ASN A 74 -10.05 -2.90 12.50
CA ASN A 74 -11.38 -2.40 12.13
C ASN A 74 -12.39 -3.51 11.82
N VAL A 75 -11.98 -4.78 11.67
CA VAL A 75 -12.88 -5.89 11.30
C VAL A 75 -14.07 -6.00 12.25
N LYS A 76 -13.82 -5.86 13.57
CA LYS A 76 -14.87 -5.90 14.61
C LYS A 76 -15.87 -4.74 14.56
N HIS A 77 -15.61 -3.72 13.75
CA HIS A 77 -16.47 -2.55 13.57
C HIS A 77 -17.23 -2.57 12.23
N LEU A 78 -17.06 -3.62 11.42
CA LEU A 78 -17.74 -3.73 10.14
C LEU A 78 -19.23 -4.00 10.32
N MET A 79 -20.02 -3.11 9.76
CA MET A 79 -21.49 -3.15 9.72
C MET A 79 -21.92 -2.67 8.33
N LEU A 80 -21.51 -3.43 7.32
CA LEU A 80 -21.66 -3.05 5.91
C LEU A 80 -23.09 -3.23 5.43
N ARG A 81 -23.50 -2.42 4.44
CA ARG A 81 -24.75 -2.63 3.70
C ARG A 81 -24.82 -4.04 3.13
N GLN A 82 -26.03 -4.58 3.12
CA GLN A 82 -26.34 -5.93 2.65
C GLN A 82 -25.84 -6.18 1.21
N ASP A 83 -25.89 -5.18 0.32
CA ASP A 83 -25.45 -5.34 -1.06
C ASP A 83 -23.93 -5.53 -1.21
N VAL A 84 -23.14 -4.92 -0.33
CA VAL A 84 -21.70 -5.14 -0.24
C VAL A 84 -21.41 -6.56 0.27
N VAL A 85 -22.12 -6.99 1.32
CA VAL A 85 -21.99 -8.33 1.89
C VAL A 85 -22.31 -9.41 0.86
N GLU A 86 -23.38 -9.24 0.08
CA GLU A 86 -23.76 -10.16 -0.99
C GLU A 86 -22.73 -10.20 -2.12
N ALA A 87 -22.20 -9.05 -2.53
CA ALA A 87 -21.15 -9.01 -3.54
C ALA A 87 -19.87 -9.70 -3.06
N ALA A 88 -19.51 -9.54 -1.79
CA ALA A 88 -18.38 -10.23 -1.18
C ALA A 88 -18.60 -11.75 -1.10
N ALA A 89 -19.78 -12.19 -0.67
CA ALA A 89 -20.14 -13.61 -0.64
C ALA A 89 -20.14 -14.26 -2.04
N GLN A 90 -20.41 -13.49 -3.09
CA GLN A 90 -20.35 -13.93 -4.48
C GLN A 90 -18.94 -13.82 -5.10
N GLY A 91 -17.93 -13.36 -4.35
CA GLY A 91 -16.57 -13.15 -4.86
C GLY A 91 -16.44 -12.00 -5.86
N LYS A 92 -17.42 -11.08 -5.91
CA LYS A 92 -17.43 -9.93 -6.83
C LYS A 92 -16.72 -8.70 -6.27
N PHE A 93 -16.50 -8.67 -4.96
CA PHE A 93 -15.82 -7.59 -4.25
C PHE A 93 -15.10 -8.17 -3.03
N HIS A 94 -13.97 -7.59 -2.64
CA HIS A 94 -13.12 -8.18 -1.60
C HIS A 94 -12.79 -7.18 -0.50
N ILE A 95 -12.65 -7.67 0.73
CA ILE A 95 -12.22 -6.86 1.88
C ILE A 95 -11.02 -7.56 2.49
N TYR A 96 -9.87 -6.89 2.48
CA TYR A 96 -8.60 -7.45 2.90
C TYR A 96 -8.17 -6.79 4.22
N PRO A 97 -8.34 -7.46 5.37
CA PRO A 97 -7.77 -6.99 6.62
C PRO A 97 -6.25 -7.15 6.58
N ILE A 98 -5.53 -6.07 6.89
CA ILE A 98 -4.06 -6.03 6.96
C ILE A 98 -3.60 -5.48 8.31
N GLU A 99 -2.48 -6.00 8.79
CA GLU A 99 -1.81 -5.61 10.04
C GLU A 99 -0.55 -4.79 9.77
N THR A 100 0.10 -4.98 8.63
CA THR A 100 1.36 -4.31 8.30
C THR A 100 1.36 -3.72 6.88
N VAL A 101 2.25 -2.76 6.66
CA VAL A 101 2.52 -2.18 5.34
C VAL A 101 2.95 -3.24 4.34
N ASP A 102 3.79 -4.19 4.77
CA ASP A 102 4.27 -5.29 3.93
C ASP A 102 3.13 -6.12 3.34
N GLN A 103 2.14 -6.52 4.17
CA GLN A 103 0.95 -7.23 3.69
C GLN A 103 0.16 -6.42 2.65
N GLY A 104 0.08 -5.10 2.84
CA GLY A 104 -0.55 -4.21 1.86
C GLY A 104 0.22 -4.15 0.54
N MET A 105 1.55 -4.05 0.59
CA MET A 105 2.41 -4.08 -0.60
C MET A 105 2.28 -5.41 -1.35
N GLU A 106 2.20 -6.54 -0.65
CA GLU A 106 2.01 -7.85 -1.27
C GLU A 106 0.69 -7.92 -2.05
N LEU A 107 -0.40 -7.45 -1.47
CA LEU A 107 -1.71 -7.41 -2.13
C LEU A 107 -1.75 -6.45 -3.31
N LEU A 108 -1.11 -5.28 -3.19
CA LEU A 108 -1.15 -4.25 -4.22
C LEU A 108 -0.24 -4.57 -5.41
N THR A 109 0.84 -5.32 -5.19
CA THR A 109 1.87 -5.60 -6.22
C THR A 109 1.84 -7.03 -6.74
N GLY A 110 1.30 -7.97 -5.95
CA GLY A 110 1.40 -9.40 -6.21
C GLY A 110 2.80 -9.99 -5.98
N MET A 111 3.68 -9.25 -5.30
CA MET A 111 5.06 -9.63 -5.01
C MET A 111 5.27 -9.80 -3.53
N GLU A 112 6.11 -10.75 -3.10
CA GLU A 112 6.48 -10.89 -1.69
C GLU A 112 7.18 -9.63 -1.18
N ALA A 113 6.86 -9.20 0.05
CA ALA A 113 7.49 -8.02 0.64
C ALA A 113 9.00 -8.25 0.86
N GLY A 114 9.37 -9.43 1.33
CA GLY A 114 10.74 -9.85 1.64
C GLY A 114 11.21 -9.35 3.00
N GLN A 115 11.81 -10.25 3.80
CA GLN A 115 12.44 -9.92 5.08
C GLN A 115 13.95 -10.01 4.98
N ARG A 116 14.67 -9.23 5.79
CA ARG A 116 16.14 -9.36 5.84
C ARG A 116 16.53 -10.71 6.41
N ASP A 117 17.51 -11.35 5.79
CA ASP A 117 18.17 -12.54 6.31
C ASP A 117 19.19 -12.20 7.42
N GLU A 118 19.92 -13.22 7.91
CA GLU A 118 20.96 -13.08 8.92
C GLU A 118 22.14 -12.19 8.46
N GLU A 119 22.34 -12.06 7.15
CA GLU A 119 23.35 -11.17 6.55
C GLU A 119 22.82 -9.74 6.34
N GLY A 120 21.55 -9.50 6.69
CA GLY A 120 20.89 -8.22 6.52
C GLY A 120 20.44 -7.95 5.08
N LYS A 121 20.36 -8.95 4.20
CA LYS A 121 19.95 -8.76 2.79
C LYS A 121 18.49 -9.15 2.59
N TYR A 122 17.80 -8.44 1.68
CA TYR A 122 16.48 -8.86 1.23
C TYR A 122 16.59 -9.87 0.07
N PRO A 123 15.71 -10.89 0.01
CA PRO A 123 15.67 -11.85 -1.09
C PRO A 123 15.44 -11.16 -2.44
N GLU A 124 16.09 -11.69 -3.49
CA GLU A 124 15.97 -11.15 -4.84
C GLU A 124 14.53 -11.20 -5.35
N GLY A 125 14.10 -10.14 -6.03
CA GLY A 125 12.77 -10.06 -6.63
C GLY A 125 11.66 -9.65 -5.65
N THR A 126 11.96 -9.44 -4.37
CA THR A 126 10.99 -8.93 -3.39
C THR A 126 10.82 -7.41 -3.47
N VAL A 127 9.73 -6.90 -2.89
CA VAL A 127 9.46 -5.45 -2.83
C VAL A 127 10.59 -4.71 -2.13
N ASN A 128 10.96 -5.17 -0.92
CA ASN A 128 11.94 -4.48 -0.09
C ASN A 128 13.35 -4.51 -0.71
N GLN A 129 13.71 -5.57 -1.43
CA GLN A 129 14.96 -5.64 -2.19
C GLN A 129 15.02 -4.57 -3.30
N ARG A 130 13.93 -4.39 -4.06
CA ARG A 130 13.85 -3.38 -5.13
C ARG A 130 13.93 -1.96 -4.57
N VAL A 131 13.20 -1.70 -3.49
CA VAL A 131 13.22 -0.40 -2.81
C VAL A 131 14.63 -0.08 -2.32
N GLU A 132 15.31 -1.01 -1.65
CA GLU A 132 16.67 -0.81 -1.15
C GLU A 132 17.68 -0.57 -2.29
N SER A 133 17.63 -1.40 -3.33
CA SER A 133 18.50 -1.27 -4.51
C SER A 133 18.35 0.12 -5.16
N ASN A 134 17.11 0.57 -5.37
CA ASN A 134 16.86 1.85 -6.03
C ASN A 134 17.25 3.04 -5.15
N LEU A 135 17.03 2.97 -3.83
CA LEU A 135 17.54 3.98 -2.90
C LEU A 135 19.07 4.08 -2.95
N GLY A 136 19.78 2.94 -3.00
CA GLY A 136 21.23 2.91 -3.18
C GLY A 136 21.67 3.62 -4.46
N GLN A 137 21.03 3.30 -5.58
CA GLN A 137 21.32 3.96 -6.87
C GLN A 137 21.02 5.47 -6.86
N MET A 138 19.96 5.90 -6.18
CA MET A 138 19.65 7.33 -6.02
C MET A 138 20.74 8.03 -5.20
N ALA A 139 21.20 7.41 -4.11
CA ALA A 139 22.29 7.94 -3.28
C ALA A 139 23.61 8.06 -4.08
N ASP A 140 23.96 7.04 -4.86
CA ASP A 140 25.16 7.04 -5.71
C ASP A 140 25.11 8.16 -6.77
N LYS A 141 23.95 8.34 -7.43
CA LYS A 141 23.75 9.42 -8.41
C LYS A 141 23.88 10.80 -7.77
N LEU A 142 23.32 10.99 -6.57
CA LEU A 142 23.43 12.25 -5.82
C LEU A 142 24.89 12.54 -5.45
N ALA A 143 25.62 11.54 -4.95
CA ALA A 143 27.03 11.68 -4.61
C ALA A 143 27.89 12.04 -5.83
N ALA A 144 27.68 11.37 -6.96
CA ALA A 144 28.39 11.66 -8.21
C ALA A 144 28.09 13.06 -8.75
N PHE A 145 26.84 13.53 -8.64
CA PHE A 145 26.45 14.88 -9.04
C PHE A 145 27.14 15.94 -8.16
N SER A 146 27.15 15.75 -6.83
CA SER A 146 27.83 16.65 -5.91
C SER A 146 29.35 16.70 -6.12
N ALA A 147 29.98 15.58 -6.48
CA ALA A 147 31.41 15.54 -6.80
C ALA A 147 31.74 16.37 -8.06
N ARG A 148 30.97 16.18 -9.14
CA ARG A 148 31.14 16.93 -10.40
C ARG A 148 30.90 18.44 -10.24
N ALA A 149 29.95 18.83 -9.39
CA ALA A 149 29.70 20.25 -9.09
C ALA A 149 30.91 20.92 -8.43
N LYS A 150 31.60 20.23 -7.51
CA LYS A 150 32.81 20.73 -6.84
C LYS A 150 34.01 20.85 -7.80
N GLU A 151 34.12 19.94 -8.76
CA GLU A 151 35.19 19.98 -9.78
C GLU A 151 35.01 21.11 -10.80
N GLY A 152 33.76 21.55 -11.06
CA GLY A 152 33.47 22.65 -11.98
C GLY A 152 33.61 24.07 -11.38
N GLU A 153 33.79 24.17 -10.06
CA GLU A 153 34.02 25.44 -9.33
C GLU A 153 35.50 25.73 -9.05
N SER A 154 36.41 24.81 -9.41
CA SER A 154 37.87 24.94 -9.28
C SER A 154 38.55 25.23 -10.62
#